data_AF-A0A8T6QKC0-F1
#
_entry.id   AF-A0A8T6QKC0-F1
#
_cell.length_a   1.000
_cell.length_b   1.000
_cell.length_c   1.000
_cell.angle_alpha   90.00
_cell.angle_beta   90.00
_cell.angle_gamma   90.00
#
_symmetry.space_group_name_H-M   'P 1'
#
loop_
_entity.id
_entity.type
_entity.pdbx_description
1 polymer ?
#
loop_
_entity_poly.entity_id
_entity_poly.type
_entity_poly.pdbx_seq_one_letter_code
_entity_poly.pdbx_strand_id
1 'polypeptide(L)'
;LTSDRQWSKWIDLPGIEPEQFHLITGNIAQYKDRLYVTKLSIFGEDQLEIIPLDTPDLVIDRSFNGGKQHAYFIRQLRSKSLQIIPVNGPLTKNDRFAYDDRNVYTWTDTEVRITPSPCPAKTRVREENVREVQNRDIIIPVTDESCRNAAAEVQTLKP
;
A
#
# COMPACT_ATOMS: atom_id res chain seq x y z
N LEU A 1 -18.13 -14.55 36.67
CA LEU A 1 -17.89 -15.03 35.29
C LEU A 1 -18.79 -14.21 34.38
N THR A 2 -18.35 -13.01 34.00
CA THR A 2 -19.15 -12.05 33.24
C THR A 2 -19.01 -12.32 31.75
N SER A 3 -20.12 -12.79 31.16
CA SER A 3 -20.49 -12.80 29.74
C SER A 3 -19.31 -12.75 28.77
N ASP A 4 -18.97 -13.89 28.19
CA ASP A 4 -18.32 -13.96 26.90
C ASP A 4 -19.00 -12.94 25.99
N ARG A 5 -18.27 -11.88 25.63
CA ARG A 5 -18.66 -11.03 24.51
C ARG A 5 -18.96 -12.00 23.38
N GLN A 6 -20.18 -12.00 22.89
CA GLN A 6 -20.55 -12.77 21.72
C GLN A 6 -19.77 -12.13 20.57
N TRP A 7 -18.56 -12.66 20.30
CA TRP A 7 -17.86 -12.39 19.05
C TRP A 7 -18.86 -12.82 17.97
N SER A 8 -18.95 -12.05 16.90
CA SER A 8 -19.98 -12.15 15.88
C SER A 8 -20.26 -13.58 15.40
N LYS A 9 -21.39 -13.79 14.69
CA LYS A 9 -21.71 -15.11 14.12
C LYS A 9 -20.51 -15.65 13.34
N TRP A 10 -20.04 -16.84 13.74
CA TRP A 10 -19.03 -17.58 13.00
C TRP A 10 -19.52 -17.84 11.57
N ILE A 11 -18.64 -17.62 10.59
CA ILE A 11 -18.91 -17.85 9.16
C ILE A 11 -17.97 -18.95 8.69
N ASP A 12 -18.53 -20.05 8.20
CA ASP A 12 -17.77 -21.09 7.53
C ASP A 12 -17.45 -20.66 6.09
N LEU A 13 -16.18 -20.77 5.72
CA LEU A 13 -15.70 -20.49 4.36
C LEU A 13 -15.48 -21.82 3.62
N PRO A 14 -16.46 -22.29 2.82
CA PRO A 14 -16.36 -23.61 2.19
C PRO A 14 -15.22 -23.66 1.17
N GLY A 15 -14.50 -24.79 1.13
CA GLY A 15 -13.44 -25.03 0.16
C GLY A 15 -12.15 -24.24 0.41
N ILE A 16 -11.96 -23.71 1.62
CA ILE A 16 -10.72 -23.06 2.03
C ILE A 16 -10.00 -23.93 3.07
N GLU A 17 -8.71 -24.15 2.85
CA GLU A 17 -7.83 -24.78 3.83
C GLU A 17 -7.26 -23.70 4.76
N PRO A 18 -7.57 -23.71 6.07
CA PRO A 18 -7.13 -22.67 6.99
C PRO A 18 -5.60 -22.45 7.01
N GLU A 19 -4.83 -23.53 6.83
CA GLU A 19 -3.36 -23.51 6.84
C GLU A 19 -2.75 -22.77 5.64
N GLN A 20 -3.51 -22.60 4.56
CA GLN A 20 -3.06 -21.88 3.36
C GLN A 20 -3.26 -20.36 3.45
N PHE A 21 -3.88 -19.86 4.53
CA PHE A 21 -3.98 -18.41 4.72
C PHE A 21 -2.60 -17.82 5.02
N HIS A 22 -2.28 -16.76 4.28
CA HIS A 22 -1.21 -15.85 4.64
C HIS A 22 -1.77 -14.77 5.57
N LEU A 23 -1.46 -14.86 6.87
CA LEU A 23 -1.87 -13.86 7.84
C LEU A 23 -1.04 -12.58 7.67
N ILE A 24 -1.70 -11.46 7.36
CA ILE A 24 -1.05 -10.16 7.15
C ILE A 24 -1.13 -9.33 8.42
N THR A 25 -2.33 -9.23 9.00
CA THR A 25 -2.57 -8.60 10.30
C THR A 25 -3.57 -9.43 11.10
N GLY A 26 -3.90 -9.01 12.34
CA GLY A 26 -4.89 -9.72 13.16
C GLY A 26 -6.32 -9.71 12.59
N ASN A 27 -6.60 -8.88 11.58
CA ASN A 27 -7.92 -8.75 10.94
C ASN A 27 -7.86 -8.80 9.41
N ILE A 28 -6.69 -9.13 8.84
CA ILE A 28 -6.47 -9.19 7.40
C ILE A 28 -5.66 -10.44 7.11
N ALA A 29 -6.19 -11.30 6.25
CA ALA A 29 -5.47 -12.45 5.73
C ALA A 29 -5.67 -12.54 4.22
N GLN A 30 -4.69 -13.13 3.53
CA GLN A 30 -4.77 -13.42 2.11
C GLN A 30 -4.94 -14.92 1.90
N TYR A 31 -5.79 -15.28 0.95
CA TYR A 31 -5.87 -16.63 0.41
C TYR A 31 -5.97 -16.52 -1.10
N LYS A 32 -4.95 -17.02 -1.81
CA LYS A 32 -4.81 -16.88 -3.27
C LYS A 32 -4.93 -15.41 -3.71
N ASP A 33 -5.84 -15.13 -4.62
CA ASP A 33 -6.11 -13.83 -5.23
C ASP A 33 -7.09 -12.98 -4.42
N ARG A 34 -7.29 -13.26 -3.12
CA ARG A 34 -8.31 -12.58 -2.30
C ARG A 34 -7.79 -12.17 -0.93
N LEU A 35 -8.22 -10.99 -0.49
CA LEU A 35 -8.07 -10.51 0.88
C LEU A 35 -9.36 -10.74 1.66
N TYR A 36 -9.20 -11.27 2.86
CA TYR A 36 -10.25 -11.51 3.83
C TYR A 36 -10.03 -10.52 4.96
N VAL A 37 -10.93 -9.54 5.07
CA VAL A 37 -10.78 -8.41 5.98
C VAL A 37 -11.95 -8.40 6.96
N THR A 38 -11.67 -8.47 8.26
CA THR A 38 -12.69 -8.24 9.28
C THR A 38 -12.72 -6.75 9.65
N LYS A 39 -13.91 -6.15 9.54
CA LYS A 39 -14.19 -4.75 9.86
C LYS A 39 -15.29 -4.68 10.90
N LEU A 40 -15.17 -3.73 11.83
CA LEU A 40 -16.27 -3.40 12.73
C LEU A 40 -17.37 -2.66 11.95
N SER A 41 -18.57 -3.19 11.99
CA SER A 41 -19.77 -2.51 11.51
C SER A 41 -20.08 -1.28 12.38
N ILE A 42 -21.01 -0.44 11.90
CA ILE A 42 -21.51 0.72 12.66
C ILE A 42 -22.15 0.34 14.00
N PHE A 43 -22.53 -0.93 14.18
CA PHE A 43 -23.12 -1.47 15.40
C PHE A 43 -22.11 -2.21 16.30
N GLY A 44 -20.83 -2.24 15.92
CA GLY A 44 -19.77 -2.87 16.70
C GLY A 44 -19.63 -4.39 16.50
N GLU A 45 -20.33 -4.96 15.52
CA GLU A 45 -20.17 -6.37 15.12
C GLU A 45 -19.06 -6.51 14.07
N ASP A 46 -18.22 -7.54 14.17
CA ASP A 46 -17.25 -7.87 13.13
C ASP A 46 -17.96 -8.42 11.88
N GLN A 47 -17.68 -7.83 10.73
CA GLN A 47 -18.14 -8.25 9.41
C GLN A 47 -16.95 -8.63 8.54
N LEU A 48 -17.05 -9.77 7.85
CA LEU A 48 -16.07 -10.22 6.89
C LEU A 48 -16.35 -9.58 5.51
N GLU A 49 -15.33 -8.97 4.94
CA GLU A 49 -15.29 -8.49 3.56
C GLU A 49 -14.26 -9.30 2.77
N ILE A 50 -14.64 -9.79 1.59
CA ILE A 50 -13.77 -10.54 0.70
C ILE A 50 -13.49 -9.69 -0.53
N ILE A 51 -12.22 -9.35 -0.73
CA ILE A 51 -11.78 -8.38 -1.73
C ILE A 51 -10.90 -9.12 -2.74
N PRO A 52 -11.28 -9.20 -4.03
CA PRO A 52 -10.41 -9.77 -5.06
C PRO A 52 -9.23 -8.82 -5.36
N LEU A 53 -8.05 -9.40 -5.57
CA LEU A 53 -6.88 -8.72 -6.08
C LEU A 53 -6.99 -8.59 -7.60
N ASP A 54 -6.66 -7.42 -8.14
CA ASP A 54 -6.62 -7.19 -9.59
C ASP A 54 -5.40 -7.85 -10.27
N THR A 55 -4.44 -8.28 -9.46
CA THR A 55 -3.27 -9.05 -9.83
C THR A 55 -3.32 -10.37 -9.04
N PRO A 56 -3.76 -11.49 -9.66
CA PRO A 56 -4.00 -12.75 -8.95
C PRO A 56 -2.78 -13.38 -8.26
N ASP A 57 -1.59 -13.09 -8.77
CA ASP A 57 -0.29 -13.55 -8.27
C ASP A 57 0.37 -12.57 -7.29
N LEU A 58 -0.28 -11.44 -6.98
CA LEU A 58 0.24 -10.47 -6.02
C LEU A 58 0.19 -11.03 -4.60
N VAL A 59 1.34 -11.13 -3.95
CA VAL A 59 1.45 -11.44 -2.52
C VAL A 59 1.50 -10.13 -1.73
N ILE A 60 0.65 -10.00 -0.71
CA ILE A 60 0.59 -8.83 0.17
C ILE A 60 1.51 -9.06 1.37
N ASP A 61 2.73 -8.52 1.31
CA ASP A 61 3.77 -8.73 2.33
C ASP A 61 4.37 -7.43 2.89
N ARG A 62 4.02 -6.28 2.31
CA ARG A 62 4.52 -4.95 2.69
C ARG A 62 3.39 -4.02 3.08
N SER A 63 3.74 -2.86 3.65
CA SER A 63 2.75 -1.80 3.93
C SER A 63 2.14 -1.25 2.63
N PHE A 64 2.90 -1.22 1.52
CA PHE A 64 2.41 -0.78 0.21
C PHE A 64 2.71 -1.82 -0.87
N ASN A 65 1.65 -2.33 -1.50
CA ASN A 65 1.68 -3.40 -2.49
C ASN A 65 1.02 -2.91 -3.77
N GLY A 66 1.73 -3.01 -4.91
CA GLY A 66 1.24 -2.53 -6.20
C GLY A 66 0.56 -3.65 -6.98
N GLY A 67 -0.73 -3.47 -7.29
CA GLY A 67 -1.47 -4.24 -8.27
C GLY A 67 -1.47 -3.58 -9.65
N LYS A 68 -2.34 -4.05 -10.54
CA LYS A 68 -2.44 -3.55 -11.93
C LYS A 68 -3.18 -2.23 -12.03
N GLN A 69 -4.27 -2.10 -11.30
CA GLN A 69 -5.18 -0.94 -11.30
C GLN A 69 -5.29 -0.32 -9.90
N HIS A 70 -4.86 -1.04 -8.87
CA HIS A 70 -4.92 -0.59 -7.49
C HIS A 70 -3.59 -0.81 -6.76
N ALA A 71 -3.28 0.09 -5.83
CA ALA A 71 -2.36 -0.19 -4.75
C ALA A 71 -3.12 -0.62 -3.49
N TYR A 72 -2.59 -1.60 -2.79
CA TYR A 72 -3.13 -2.12 -1.53
C TYR A 72 -2.22 -1.66 -0.40
N PHE A 73 -2.69 -0.69 0.38
CA PHE A 73 -1.97 -0.14 1.52
C PHE A 73 -2.50 -0.73 2.83
N ILE A 74 -1.61 -1.37 3.60
CA ILE A 74 -1.88 -1.96 4.91
C ILE A 74 -1.38 -1.01 5.99
N ARG A 75 -2.30 -0.32 6.67
CA ARG A 75 -1.96 0.50 7.85
C ARG A 75 -1.55 -0.43 8.99
N GLN A 76 -0.35 -0.25 9.54
CA GLN A 76 0.16 -1.16 10.58
C GLN A 76 -0.20 -0.72 12.01
N LEU A 77 -0.38 0.59 12.25
CA LEU A 77 -0.53 1.15 13.60
C LEU A 77 -1.97 1.57 13.94
N ARG A 78 -2.36 1.37 15.21
CA ARG A 78 -3.63 1.74 15.91
C ARG A 78 -4.90 1.10 15.38
N SER A 79 -5.11 1.09 14.07
CA SER A 79 -6.27 0.51 13.40
C SER A 79 -5.77 -0.18 12.14
N LYS A 80 -5.45 -1.46 12.28
CA LYS A 80 -5.01 -2.31 11.17
C LYS A 80 -6.10 -2.30 10.11
N SER A 81 -5.84 -1.66 8.98
CA SER A 81 -6.85 -1.43 7.94
C SER A 81 -6.22 -1.52 6.56
N LEU A 82 -7.06 -1.91 5.61
CA LEU A 82 -6.74 -1.94 4.20
C LEU A 82 -7.29 -0.67 3.53
N GLN A 83 -6.44 0.02 2.79
CA GLN A 83 -6.84 1.05 1.83
C GLN A 83 -6.54 0.56 0.42
N ILE A 84 -7.54 0.64 -0.46
CA ILE A 84 -7.40 0.31 -1.89
C ILE A 84 -7.37 1.63 -2.64
N ILE A 85 -6.28 1.88 -3.36
CA ILE A 85 -5.99 3.17 -3.97
C ILE A 85 -5.93 2.98 -5.48
N PRO A 86 -6.76 3.67 -6.28
CA PRO A 86 -6.65 3.58 -7.73
C PRO A 86 -5.33 4.16 -8.23
N VAL A 87 -4.73 3.52 -9.23
CA VAL A 87 -3.51 3.98 -9.90
C VAL A 87 -3.77 4.25 -11.38
N ASN A 88 -2.97 5.14 -11.95
CA ASN A 88 -3.09 5.65 -13.32
C ASN A 88 -2.02 5.00 -14.20
N GLY A 89 -2.03 3.67 -14.26
CA GLY A 89 -1.06 2.89 -15.01
C GLY A 89 -0.16 2.02 -14.13
N PRO A 90 0.82 1.32 -14.73
CA PRO A 90 1.74 0.45 -14.01
C PRO A 90 2.52 1.23 -12.95
N LEU A 91 2.58 0.68 -11.73
CA LEU A 91 3.40 1.25 -10.68
C LEU A 91 4.87 0.84 -10.85
N THR A 92 5.74 1.83 -10.89
CA THR A 92 7.17 1.62 -10.61
C THR A 92 7.42 1.90 -9.14
N LYS A 93 8.05 0.97 -8.41
CA LYS A 93 8.19 1.02 -6.95
C LYS A 93 9.64 0.83 -6.51
N ASN A 94 10.02 1.49 -5.42
CA ASN A 94 11.15 1.13 -4.58
C ASN A 94 10.71 1.00 -3.10
N ASP A 95 11.64 0.87 -2.17
CA ASP A 95 11.32 0.67 -0.75
C ASP A 95 10.65 1.86 -0.05
N ARG A 96 10.61 3.06 -0.66
CA ARG A 96 10.18 4.32 -0.01
C ARG A 96 9.08 5.06 -0.76
N PHE A 97 9.00 4.90 -2.08
CA PHE A 97 7.95 5.47 -2.90
C PHE A 97 7.63 4.60 -4.10
N ALA A 98 6.48 4.87 -4.70
CA ALA A 98 6.07 4.35 -5.98
C ALA A 98 5.56 5.50 -6.86
N TYR A 99 5.50 5.30 -8.16
CA TYR A 99 4.90 6.25 -9.07
C TYR A 99 4.19 5.54 -10.23
N ASP A 100 3.13 6.18 -10.70
CA ASP A 100 2.43 5.84 -11.95
C ASP A 100 2.67 6.97 -12.98
N ASP A 101 1.82 7.06 -14.02
CA ASP A 101 1.96 8.07 -15.06
C ASP A 101 1.65 9.50 -14.60
N ARG A 102 1.01 9.69 -13.43
CA ARG A 102 0.48 10.99 -12.98
C ARG A 102 0.86 11.37 -11.56
N ASN A 103 1.13 10.40 -10.70
CA ASN A 103 1.21 10.54 -9.26
C ASN A 103 2.43 9.82 -8.71
N VAL A 104 2.91 10.38 -7.61
CA VAL A 104 3.91 9.79 -6.75
C VAL A 104 3.24 9.43 -5.43
N TYR A 105 3.45 8.20 -4.99
CA TYR A 105 2.92 7.62 -3.77
C TYR A 105 4.06 7.49 -2.77
N THR A 106 3.96 8.18 -1.64
CA THR A 106 4.85 7.99 -0.48
C THR A 106 4.02 7.46 0.68
N TRP A 107 4.63 6.71 1.59
CA TRP A 107 3.89 6.14 2.71
C TRP A 107 4.71 6.11 3.99
N THR A 108 4.00 6.09 5.12
CA THR A 108 4.51 5.76 6.45
C THR A 108 3.80 4.50 6.94
N ASP A 109 4.03 4.09 8.18
CA ASP A 109 3.28 2.98 8.79
C ASP A 109 1.80 3.31 9.02
N THR A 110 1.44 4.59 8.96
CA THR A 110 0.07 5.06 9.18
C THR A 110 -0.62 5.45 7.90
N GLU A 111 0.04 6.12 6.97
CA GLU A 111 -0.67 6.74 5.86
C GLU A 111 0.09 6.67 4.56
N VAL A 112 -0.67 6.79 3.48
CA VAL A 112 -0.18 6.98 2.13
C VAL A 112 -0.52 8.39 1.68
N ARG A 113 0.45 9.07 1.08
CA ARG A 113 0.31 10.39 0.49
C ARG A 113 0.46 10.27 -1.01
N ILE A 114 -0.50 10.82 -1.73
CA ILE A 114 -0.54 10.85 -3.20
C ILE A 114 -0.23 12.28 -3.64
N THR A 115 0.81 12.44 -4.46
CA THR A 115 1.27 13.75 -4.94
C THR A 115 1.28 13.76 -6.47
N PRO A 116 0.44 14.57 -7.14
CA PRO A 116 0.50 14.74 -8.58
C PRO A 116 1.85 15.31 -9.03
N SER A 117 2.38 14.80 -10.14
CA SER A 117 3.65 15.27 -10.72
C SER A 117 3.57 15.22 -12.26
N PRO A 118 4.07 16.25 -12.98
CA PRO A 118 4.20 16.19 -14.44
C PRO A 118 5.34 15.27 -14.92
N CYS A 119 6.21 14.81 -14.01
CA CYS A 119 7.26 13.84 -14.33
C CYS A 119 7.54 12.89 -13.14
N PRO A 120 6.59 12.02 -12.76
CA PRO A 120 6.72 11.16 -11.57
C PRO A 120 8.00 10.30 -11.58
N ALA A 121 8.44 9.86 -12.77
CA ALA A 121 9.68 9.09 -12.94
C ALA A 121 10.97 9.82 -12.55
N LYS A 122 10.94 11.14 -12.33
CA LYS A 122 12.07 11.93 -11.85
C LYS A 122 12.10 12.11 -10.32
N THR A 123 11.16 11.50 -9.60
CA THR A 123 11.22 11.46 -8.13
C THR A 123 12.47 10.73 -7.68
N ARG A 124 13.14 11.30 -6.67
CA ARG A 124 14.41 10.77 -6.15
C ARG A 124 14.54 11.03 -4.66
N VAL A 125 15.49 10.35 -4.02
CA VAL A 125 15.89 10.66 -2.65
C VAL A 125 16.96 11.75 -2.67
N ARG A 126 16.92 12.69 -1.72
CA ARG A 126 17.85 13.83 -1.63
C ARG A 126 19.29 13.39 -1.41
N GLU A 127 19.51 12.46 -0.49
CA GLU A 127 20.83 11.94 -0.13
C GLU A 127 20.89 10.43 -0.41
N GLU A 128 21.93 10.01 -1.12
CA GLU A 128 22.30 8.60 -1.23
C GLU A 128 23.15 8.25 0.02
N ASN A 129 22.84 7.12 0.68
CA ASN A 129 23.50 6.61 1.91
C ASN A 129 22.98 7.14 3.27
N VAL A 130 21.70 7.50 3.38
CA VAL A 130 21.07 7.70 4.70
C VAL A 130 20.69 6.35 5.31
N ARG A 131 20.96 6.16 6.61
CA ARG A 131 20.65 4.92 7.34
C ARG A 131 19.16 4.57 7.29
N GLU A 132 18.30 5.59 7.19
CA GLU A 132 16.86 5.46 7.04
C GLU A 132 16.33 6.66 6.24
N VAL A 133 15.64 6.41 5.12
CA VAL A 133 15.09 7.45 4.25
C VAL A 133 13.69 7.85 4.74
N GLN A 134 13.52 9.07 5.23
CA GLN A 134 12.21 9.57 5.64
C GLN A 134 11.46 10.15 4.43
N ASN A 135 10.13 10.23 4.50
CA ASN A 135 9.34 10.81 3.39
C ASN A 135 9.74 12.26 3.06
N ARG A 136 10.26 13.01 4.04
CA ARG A 136 10.80 14.37 3.86
C ARG A 136 12.07 14.40 3.00
N ASP A 137 12.75 13.27 2.85
CA ASP A 137 13.97 13.15 2.05
C ASP A 137 13.66 12.82 0.59
N ILE A 138 12.39 12.59 0.24
CA ILE A 138 11.94 12.28 -1.11
C ILE A 138 11.61 13.59 -1.83
N ILE A 139 12.35 13.87 -2.90
CA ILE A 139 12.15 15.03 -3.77
C ILE A 139 11.20 14.63 -4.89
N ILE A 140 10.03 15.26 -4.90
CA ILE A 140 9.00 15.09 -5.93
C ILE A 140 8.97 16.36 -6.78
N PRO A 141 9.34 16.29 -8.08
CA PRO A 141 9.15 17.41 -8.98
C PRO A 141 7.66 17.65 -9.20
N VAL A 142 7.16 18.86 -8.91
CA VAL A 142 5.71 19.18 -9.00
C VAL A 142 5.41 20.25 -10.06
N THR A 143 6.43 20.71 -10.78
CA THR A 143 6.32 21.70 -11.87
C THR A 143 7.17 21.30 -13.07
N ASP A 144 6.84 21.76 -14.28
CA ASP A 144 7.64 21.51 -15.48
C ASP A 144 9.09 22.01 -15.34
N GLU A 145 9.31 23.11 -14.62
CA GLU A 145 10.65 23.61 -14.34
C GLU A 145 11.43 22.66 -13.44
N SER A 146 10.84 22.19 -12.35
CA SER A 146 11.48 21.19 -11.48
C SER A 146 11.77 19.89 -12.22
N CYS A 147 10.90 19.50 -13.16
CA CYS A 147 11.12 18.36 -14.04
C CYS A 147 12.33 18.55 -14.95
N ARG A 148 12.50 19.73 -15.55
CA ARG A 148 13.67 20.04 -16.39
C ARG A 148 14.95 20.00 -15.56
N ASN A 149 14.95 20.62 -14.39
CA ASN A 149 16.12 20.68 -13.51
C ASN A 149 16.53 19.29 -13.02
N ALA A 150 15.57 18.43 -12.66
CA ALA A 150 15.85 17.05 -12.25
C ALA A 150 16.48 16.22 -13.39
N ALA A 151 16.16 16.48 -14.66
CA ALA A 151 16.85 15.82 -15.78
C ALA A 151 18.32 16.24 -15.91
N ALA A 152 18.62 17.51 -15.65
CA ALA A 152 19.99 18.02 -15.74
C ALA A 152 20.87 17.42 -14.64
N GLU A 153 20.36 17.30 -13.41
CA GLU A 153 21.08 16.70 -12.28
C GLU A 153 21.40 15.22 -12.51
N VAL A 154 20.48 14.45 -13.10
CA VAL A 154 20.71 13.02 -13.43
C VAL A 154 21.80 12.86 -14.50
N GLN A 155 21.94 13.82 -15.43
CA GLN A 155 22.99 13.78 -16.45
C GLN A 155 24.38 14.11 -15.88
N THR A 156 24.46 14.96 -14.86
CA THR A 156 25.72 15.31 -14.19
C THR A 156 26.25 14.24 -13.23
N LEU A 157 25.44 13.23 -12.88
CA LEU A 157 25.81 12.14 -11.97
C LEU A 157 26.28 10.86 -12.70
N LYS A 158 26.39 10.86 -14.03
CA LYS A 158 27.07 9.77 -14.75
C LYS A 158 28.60 9.95 -14.67
N PRO A 159 29.36 8.93 -14.22
CA PRO A 159 30.82 8.95 -14.29
C PRO A 159 31.35 8.91 -15.72
#